data_AF-A0A8I3ML07-F1
#
_entry.id   AF-A0A8I3ML07-F1
#
_cell.length_a   1.000
_cell.length_b   1.000
_cell.length_c   1.000
_cell.angle_alpha   90.00
_cell.angle_beta   90.00
_cell.angle_gamma   90.00
#
_symmetry.space_group_name_H-M   'P 1'
#
loop_
_entity.id
_entity.type
_entity.pdbx_description
1 polymer ?
#
loop_
_entity_poly.entity_id
_entity_poly.type
_entity_poly.pdbx_seq_one_letter_code
_entity_poly.pdbx_strand_id
1 'polypeptide(L)'
;MGKQKKTRKYATMKRMLSLRDQRLKEKDRLKPKKKEKKVPSVLKEREVPQHASCLFFQYNTQLGPPYHILVDTNFVNFSFFSFFFKFLFIYDSHREREREREREAET
;
A
#
# COMPACT_ATOMS: atom_id res chain seq x y z
N MET A 1 36.42 43.86 23.25
CA MET A 1 36.87 43.27 21.97
C MET A 1 36.13 41.96 21.72
N GLY A 2 35.34 41.86 20.65
CA GLY A 2 34.51 40.69 20.36
C GLY A 2 35.32 39.50 19.85
N LYS A 3 35.14 38.32 20.46
CA LYS A 3 35.86 37.10 20.04
C LYS A 3 35.41 36.66 18.64
N GLN A 4 36.38 36.34 17.78
CA GLN A 4 36.14 35.94 16.39
C GLN A 4 35.38 34.60 16.34
N LYS A 5 34.29 34.55 15.58
CA LYS A 5 33.44 33.35 15.45
C LYS A 5 34.13 32.33 14.53
N LYS A 6 34.13 31.05 14.93
CA LYS A 6 34.63 29.95 14.09
C LYS A 6 33.74 29.81 12.86
N THR A 7 34.35 29.79 11.68
CA THR A 7 33.65 29.59 10.41
C THR A 7 33.15 28.14 10.28
N ARG A 8 31.95 27.97 9.71
CA ARG A 8 31.36 26.64 9.48
C ARG A 8 32.08 25.97 8.30
N LYS A 9 32.30 24.66 8.39
CA LYS A 9 32.84 23.85 7.29
C LYS A 9 31.74 23.57 6.28
N TYR A 10 32.06 23.68 4.99
CA TYR A 10 31.15 23.33 3.89
C TYR A 10 31.12 21.81 3.68
N ALA A 11 30.02 21.29 3.13
CA ALA A 11 29.81 19.87 2.80
C ALA A 11 29.94 18.88 3.98
N THR A 12 29.58 19.29 5.20
CA THR A 12 29.54 18.36 6.35
C THR A 12 28.36 17.39 6.22
N MET A 13 28.65 16.11 5.98
CA MET A 13 27.66 15.02 5.95
C MET A 13 27.48 14.40 7.35
N LYS A 14 26.34 13.75 7.60
CA LYS A 14 26.13 12.91 8.78
C LYS A 14 27.14 11.75 8.75
N ARG A 15 27.81 11.46 9.87
CA ARG A 15 28.79 10.38 9.92
C ARG A 15 28.10 9.04 9.64
N MET A 16 28.54 8.34 8.60
CA MET A 16 28.10 6.98 8.28
C MET A 16 29.11 5.96 8.81
N LEU A 17 28.64 4.76 9.13
CA LEU A 17 29.51 3.66 9.55
C LEU A 17 30.40 3.23 8.38
N SER A 18 31.71 3.12 8.61
CA SER A 18 32.64 2.68 7.58
C SER A 18 32.62 1.15 7.45
N LEU A 19 32.91 0.64 6.25
CA LEU A 19 33.05 -0.81 6.02
C LEU A 19 34.24 -1.44 6.77
N ARG A 20 35.15 -0.61 7.28
CA ARG A 20 36.35 -1.02 8.03
C ARG A 20 36.17 -0.91 9.55
N ASP A 21 34.99 -0.52 10.02
CA ASP A 21 34.73 -0.37 11.45
C ASP A 21 34.89 -1.70 12.18
N GLN A 22 35.67 -1.71 13.26
CA GLN A 22 35.94 -2.91 14.07
C GLN A 22 34.66 -3.49 14.70
N ARG A 23 33.62 -2.67 14.89
CA ARG A 23 32.32 -3.10 15.41
C ARG A 23 31.48 -3.88 14.39
N LEU A 24 31.82 -3.79 13.10
CA LEU A 24 31.11 -4.48 12.02
C LEU A 24 31.60 -5.93 11.90
N LYS A 25 30.69 -6.89 12.06
CA LYS A 25 30.99 -8.32 11.91
C LYS A 25 31.34 -8.64 10.45
N GLU A 26 32.23 -9.60 10.22
CA GLU A 26 32.66 -9.96 8.85
C GLU A 26 31.51 -10.39 7.93
N LYS A 27 30.45 -10.98 8.49
CA LYS A 27 29.22 -11.34 7.77
C LYS A 27 28.51 -10.14 7.15
N ASP A 28 28.55 -8.99 7.81
CA ASP A 28 27.91 -7.74 7.37
C ASP A 28 28.83 -6.91 6.47
N ARG A 29 30.14 -7.22 6.47
CA ARG A 29 31.14 -6.63 5.56
C ARG A 29 31.05 -7.20 4.15
N LEU A 30 30.67 -8.47 4.04
CA LEU A 30 30.52 -9.15 2.77
C LEU A 30 29.27 -8.62 2.07
N LYS A 31 29.47 -7.97 0.91
CA LYS A 31 28.35 -7.71 -0.02
C LYS A 31 27.64 -9.06 -0.23
N PRO A 32 26.29 -9.12 -0.15
CA PRO A 32 25.58 -10.37 -0.40
C PRO A 32 26.09 -10.93 -1.71
N LYS A 33 26.62 -12.17 -1.69
CA LYS A 33 27.15 -12.82 -2.87
C LYS A 33 26.06 -12.72 -3.94
N LYS A 34 26.30 -11.91 -4.98
CA LYS A 34 25.46 -11.96 -6.18
C LYS A 34 25.44 -13.42 -6.57
N LYS A 35 24.26 -14.05 -6.58
CA LYS A 35 24.09 -15.45 -6.96
C LYS A 35 24.98 -15.70 -8.16
N GLU A 36 26.02 -16.51 -7.97
CA GLU A 36 26.99 -16.81 -9.01
C GLU A 36 26.20 -17.28 -10.23
N LYS A 37 26.46 -16.69 -11.40
CA LYS A 37 25.84 -17.13 -12.65
C LYS A 37 26.32 -18.56 -12.86
N LYS A 38 25.46 -19.52 -12.51
CA LYS A 38 25.72 -20.95 -12.69
C LYS A 38 26.20 -21.18 -14.13
N VAL A 39 27.24 -22.00 -14.20
CA VAL A 39 27.95 -22.56 -15.37
C VAL A 39 27.05 -22.68 -16.61
N PRO A 40 27.51 -22.28 -17.82
CA PRO A 40 26.68 -22.25 -19.04
C PRO A 40 26.23 -23.63 -19.56
N SER A 41 26.64 -24.74 -18.93
CA SER A 41 26.35 -26.12 -19.35
C SER A 41 25.20 -26.79 -18.62
N VAL A 42 24.67 -26.18 -17.55
CA VAL A 42 23.44 -26.65 -16.89
C VAL A 42 22.28 -25.98 -17.59
N LEU A 43 21.33 -26.77 -18.12
CA LEU A 43 20.07 -26.31 -18.70
C LEU A 43 19.52 -25.19 -17.81
N LYS A 44 19.62 -23.96 -18.29
CA LYS A 44 19.14 -22.79 -17.57
C LYS A 44 17.63 -22.82 -17.69
N GLU A 45 16.96 -23.48 -16.75
CA GLU A 45 15.51 -23.52 -16.66
C GLU A 45 15.00 -22.09 -16.66
N ARG A 46 14.49 -21.67 -17.82
CA ARG A 46 13.87 -20.38 -18.00
C ARG A 46 12.44 -20.56 -17.57
N GLU A 47 12.15 -20.22 -16.33
CA GLU A 47 10.79 -20.11 -15.82
C GLU A 47 10.10 -18.98 -16.57
N VAL A 48 9.40 -19.32 -17.66
CA VAL A 48 8.48 -18.41 -18.33
C VAL A 48 7.11 -18.70 -17.74
N PRO A 49 6.45 -17.71 -17.09
CA PRO A 49 5.11 -17.92 -16.57
C PRO A 49 4.18 -18.23 -17.75
N GLN A 50 3.52 -19.38 -17.71
CA GLN A 50 2.50 -19.73 -18.68
C GLN A 50 1.22 -18.97 -18.36
N HIS A 51 0.53 -18.49 -19.40
CA HIS A 51 -0.79 -17.90 -19.24
C HIS A 51 -1.80 -18.98 -18.84
N ALA A 52 -2.75 -18.60 -17.98
CA ALA A 52 -3.82 -19.51 -17.55
C ALA A 52 -4.71 -19.89 -18.75
N SER A 53 -5.09 -21.16 -18.84
CA SER A 53 -5.91 -21.71 -19.94
C SER A 53 -7.32 -21.13 -20.01
N CYS A 54 -7.80 -20.51 -18.92
CA CYS A 54 -9.12 -19.88 -18.83
C CYS A 54 -9.17 -18.45 -19.38
N LEU A 55 -8.05 -17.90 -19.83
CA LEU A 55 -7.96 -16.55 -20.37
C LEU A 55 -7.98 -16.57 -21.90
N PHE A 56 -9.06 -16.04 -22.49
CA PHE A 56 -9.08 -15.63 -23.90
C PHE A 56 -8.63 -14.16 -23.97
N PHE A 57 -7.36 -13.93 -24.32
CA PHE A 57 -6.71 -12.63 -24.14
C PHE A 57 -6.80 -12.14 -22.68
N GLN A 58 -7.65 -11.15 -22.39
CA GLN A 58 -7.91 -10.63 -21.05
C GLN A 58 -9.27 -11.09 -20.48
N TYR A 59 -10.08 -11.79 -21.27
CA TYR A 59 -11.39 -12.28 -20.86
C TYR A 59 -11.26 -13.62 -20.13
N ASN A 60 -11.81 -13.71 -18.92
CA ASN A 60 -11.82 -14.93 -18.12
C ASN A 60 -13.14 -15.69 -18.32
N THR A 61 -13.09 -16.82 -19.01
CA THR A 61 -14.27 -17.65 -19.31
C THR A 61 -14.78 -18.43 -18.10
N GLN A 62 -14.00 -18.54 -17.02
CA GLN A 62 -14.42 -19.21 -15.78
C GLN A 62 -15.29 -18.33 -14.89
N LEU A 63 -15.40 -17.03 -15.16
CA LEU A 63 -16.28 -16.12 -14.42
C LEU A 63 -17.74 -16.33 -14.86
N GLY A 64 -18.30 -17.47 -14.50
CA GLY A 64 -19.72 -17.79 -14.60
C GLY A 64 -20.35 -17.93 -13.21
N PRO A 65 -21.69 -17.88 -13.12
CA PRO A 65 -22.38 -18.22 -11.87
C PRO A 65 -22.12 -19.68 -11.45
N PRO A 66 -21.99 -19.98 -10.15
CA PRO A 66 -21.95 -19.06 -9.00
C PRO A 66 -20.59 -18.37 -8.84
N TYR A 67 -20.59 -17.06 -8.58
CA TYR A 67 -19.35 -16.29 -8.42
C TYR A 67 -18.69 -16.53 -7.06
N HIS A 68 -17.36 -16.68 -7.08
CA HIS A 68 -16.52 -16.68 -5.88
C HIS A 68 -15.86 -15.30 -5.74
N ILE A 69 -16.29 -14.53 -4.72
CA ILE A 69 -15.83 -13.16 -4.49
C ILE A 69 -14.98 -13.14 -3.22
N LEU A 70 -13.76 -12.60 -3.33
CA LEU A 70 -12.90 -12.31 -2.18
C LEU A 70 -13.27 -10.95 -1.60
N VAL A 71 -13.47 -10.90 -0.28
CA VAL A 71 -13.89 -9.69 0.42
C VAL A 71 -12.83 -9.29 1.44
N ASP A 72 -12.31 -8.06 1.30
CA ASP A 72 -11.32 -7.49 2.20
C ASP A 72 -11.95 -6.64 3.32
N THR A 73 -11.21 -6.42 4.40
CA THR A 73 -11.64 -5.58 5.53
C THR A 73 -12.04 -4.16 5.11
N ASN A 74 -11.30 -3.56 4.18
CA ASN A 74 -11.60 -2.23 3.63
C ASN A 74 -12.91 -2.20 2.84
N PHE A 75 -13.23 -3.27 2.11
CA PHE A 75 -14.48 -3.37 1.36
C PHE A 75 -15.69 -3.39 2.31
N VAL A 76 -15.59 -4.17 3.40
CA VAL A 76 -16.64 -4.24 4.42
C VAL A 76 -16.82 -2.90 5.12
N ASN A 77 -15.71 -2.27 5.53
CA ASN A 77 -15.75 -0.97 6.20
C ASN A 77 -16.41 0.10 5.32
N PHE A 78 -15.99 0.22 4.05
CA PHE A 78 -16.55 1.19 3.13
C PHE A 78 -18.04 0.93 2.84
N SER A 79 -18.42 -0.34 2.64
CA SER A 79 -19.80 -0.72 2.36
C SER A 79 -20.73 -0.41 3.53
N PHE A 80 -20.26 -0.68 4.76
CA PHE A 80 -21.02 -0.37 5.97
C PHE A 80 -21.19 1.13 6.16
N PHE A 81 -20.11 1.91 6.05
CA PHE A 81 -20.17 3.36 6.18
C PHE A 81 -21.05 4.01 5.12
N SER A 82 -20.93 3.59 3.85
CA SER A 82 -21.75 4.13 2.76
C SER A 82 -23.24 3.89 2.99
N PHE A 83 -23.61 2.68 3.39
CA PHE A 83 -25.02 2.33 3.61
C PHE A 83 -25.60 3.04 4.84
N PHE A 84 -24.84 3.08 5.94
CA PHE A 84 -25.24 3.77 7.16
C PHE A 84 -25.42 5.27 6.95
N PHE A 85 -24.51 5.91 6.20
CA PHE A 85 -24.60 7.35 5.91
C PHE A 85 -25.85 7.68 5.08
N LYS A 86 -26.18 6.82 4.10
CA LYS A 86 -27.39 7.00 3.29
C LYS A 86 -28.66 6.84 4.12
N PHE A 87 -28.69 5.89 5.06
CA PHE A 87 -29.83 5.73 5.97
C PHE A 87 -29.99 6.92 6.92
N LEU A 88 -28.89 7.39 7.52
CA LEU A 88 -28.91 8.54 8.42
C LEU A 88 -29.36 9.80 7.67
N PHE A 89 -28.85 10.04 6.47
CA PHE A 89 -29.25 11.16 5.64
C PHE A 89 -30.76 11.16 5.35
N ILE A 90 -31.33 10.00 5.01
CA ILE A 90 -32.78 9.88 4.77
C ILE A 90 -33.58 10.13 6.06
N TYR A 91 -33.14 9.57 7.18
CA TYR A 91 -33.80 9.72 8.47
C TYR A 91 -33.80 11.18 8.93
N ASP A 92 -32.65 11.85 8.87
CA ASP A 92 -32.53 13.27 9.23
C ASP A 92 -33.35 14.15 8.28
N SER A 93 -33.34 13.87 6.98
CA SER A 93 -34.18 14.58 5.99
C SER A 93 -35.69 14.39 6.22
N HIS A 94 -36.09 13.23 6.74
CA HIS A 94 -37.49 12.99 7.11
C HIS A 94 -37.85 13.72 8.40
N ARG A 95 -36.97 13.66 9.41
CA ARG A 95 -37.12 14.33 10.69
C ARG A 95 -37.17 15.86 10.58
N GLU A 96 -36.42 16.44 9.65
CA GLU A 96 -36.49 17.87 9.36
C GLU A 96 -37.81 18.25 8.71
N ARG A 97 -38.29 17.47 7.73
CA ARG A 97 -39.60 17.70 7.10
C ARG A 97 -40.77 17.61 8.07
N GLU A 98 -40.76 16.69 9.04
CA GLU A 98 -41.81 16.65 10.07
C GLU A 98 -41.76 17.90 10.98
N ARG A 99 -40.56 18.35 11.37
CA ARG A 99 -40.37 19.58 12.17
C ARG A 99 -40.75 20.87 11.43
N GLU A 100 -40.71 20.87 10.10
CA GLU A 100 -41.21 21.98 9.28
C GLU A 100 -42.74 21.99 9.25
N ARG A 101 -43.38 20.83 9.04
CA ARG A 101 -44.85 20.71 9.06
C ARG A 101 -45.46 21.08 10.42
N GLU A 102 -44.81 20.70 11.52
CA GLU A 102 -45.25 21.08 12.87
C GLU A 102 -45.22 22.60 13.07
N ARG A 103 -44.17 23.28 12.57
CA ARG A 103 -44.04 24.74 12.66
C ARG A 103 -45.06 25.48 11.78
N GLU A 104 -45.38 24.95 10.61
CA GLU A 104 -46.43 25.49 9.73
C GLU A 104 -47.84 25.30 10.32
N ALA A 105 -48.05 24.25 11.13
CA ALA A 105 -49.34 24.00 11.78
C ALA A 105 -49.60 24.88 13.03
N GLU A 106 -48.54 25.45 13.61
CA GLU A 106 -48.62 26.33 14.78
C GLU A 106 -48.75 27.84 14.42
N THR A 107 -48.58 28.20 13.15
CA THR A 107 -48.75 29.57 12.60
C THR A 107 -50.12 29.77 11.96
#